data_AF-A0A524K459-F1
#
_entry.id   AF-A0A524K459-F1
#
_cell.length_a   1.000
_cell.length_b   1.000
_cell.length_c   1.000
_cell.angle_alpha   90.00
_cell.angle_beta   90.00
_cell.angle_gamma   90.00
#
_symmetry.space_group_name_H-M   'P 1'
#
loop_
_entity.id
_entity.type
_entity.pdbx_description
1 polymer ?
#
loop_
_entity_poly.entity_id
_entity_poly.type
_entity_poly.pdbx_seq_one_letter_code
_entity_poly.pdbx_strand_id
1 'polypeptide(L)'
;MDNPAFYAVTLKNLVTPWTNRNQTVFAPLNDYTATVIGMVRDDVPFNELLSGDILYVGDAGLGLPAVSASSNTHYEQLESRGIDLRTGLQRRTQSSVYGIPAAATAGVMTSRAAAQSFFIAGTNRAMFRFTLLNQMCRELDETQDTSRPPDRIRQDVSRSPGGDARLFLNNCVGCHSGMDPMAQAFAYYTFDDTQGRLVFTAGSVQPKYSINADTFKQGFVTPDDSWENRWRRGQNALLGWDQALPGSGNGAKSLGQEFGNSDAFASCQVEKVFRTVCLRSPTDTLDRSEIVSMASSFRASGFRLKQVFADAAAYCMGQ
;
A
#
# COMPACT_ATOMS: atom_id res chain seq x y z
N MET A 1 -9.71 20.14 -12.98
CA MET A 1 -8.72 19.05 -13.16
C MET A 1 -8.53 18.68 -14.63
N ASP A 2 -8.83 19.57 -15.58
CA ASP A 2 -8.64 19.31 -17.02
C ASP A 2 -7.24 19.60 -17.55
N ASN A 3 -6.41 20.27 -16.74
CA ASN A 3 -5.03 20.59 -17.10
C ASN A 3 -4.15 19.32 -17.03
N PRO A 4 -3.47 18.92 -18.12
CA PRO A 4 -2.54 17.78 -18.13
C PRO A 4 -1.48 17.81 -17.03
N ALA A 5 -1.04 19.00 -16.61
CA ALA A 5 -0.05 19.17 -15.54
C ALA A 5 -0.53 18.63 -14.19
N PHE A 6 -1.85 18.58 -13.94
CA PHE A 6 -2.40 17.94 -12.75
C PHE A 6 -1.99 16.47 -12.67
N TYR A 7 -2.00 15.75 -13.81
CA TYR A 7 -1.67 14.33 -13.86
C TYR A 7 -0.15 14.11 -13.96
N ALA A 8 0.52 14.84 -14.85
CA ALA A 8 1.94 14.65 -15.14
C ALA A 8 2.88 15.22 -14.05
N VAL A 9 2.42 16.19 -13.25
CA VAL A 9 3.23 16.83 -12.21
C VAL A 9 2.61 16.61 -10.83
N THR A 10 1.40 17.11 -10.58
CA THR A 10 0.80 17.07 -9.23
C THR A 10 0.60 15.65 -8.72
N LEU A 11 -0.15 14.82 -9.45
CA LEU A 11 -0.41 13.44 -9.04
C LEU A 11 0.85 12.59 -9.11
N LYS A 12 1.68 12.75 -10.14
CA LYS A 12 2.94 12.01 -10.24
C LYS A 12 3.85 12.28 -9.03
N ASN A 13 4.08 13.55 -8.67
CA ASN A 13 4.94 13.91 -7.53
C ASN A 13 4.32 13.47 -6.20
N LEU A 14 3.00 13.52 -6.08
CA LEU A 14 2.28 13.01 -4.91
C LEU A 14 2.54 11.51 -4.69
N VAL A 15 2.48 10.72 -5.76
CA VAL A 15 2.44 9.26 -5.68
C VAL A 15 3.82 8.62 -5.74
N THR A 16 4.74 9.17 -6.52
CA THR A 16 6.06 8.57 -6.79
C THR A 16 6.83 8.16 -5.52
N PRO A 17 6.84 8.97 -4.43
CA PRO A 17 7.45 8.56 -3.15
C PRO A 17 6.93 7.25 -2.58
N TRP A 18 5.67 6.87 -2.85
CA TRP A 18 5.06 5.65 -2.29
C TRP A 18 5.60 4.37 -2.93
N THR A 19 6.28 4.51 -4.07
CA THR A 19 6.67 3.39 -4.94
C THR A 19 8.10 2.91 -4.67
N ASN A 20 8.88 3.65 -3.88
CA ASN A 20 10.29 3.39 -3.65
C ASN A 20 10.70 3.59 -2.18
N ARG A 21 11.71 2.84 -1.71
CA ARG A 21 12.16 2.89 -0.31
C ARG A 21 12.75 4.24 0.11
N ASN A 22 13.30 4.99 -0.84
CA ASN A 22 13.91 6.31 -0.60
C ASN A 22 12.86 7.42 -0.44
N GLN A 23 11.58 7.12 -0.72
CA GLN A 23 10.48 8.08 -0.72
C GLN A 23 10.78 9.32 -1.57
N THR A 24 11.55 9.14 -2.65
CA THR A 24 11.93 10.24 -3.53
C THR A 24 10.86 10.49 -4.58
N VAL A 25 10.66 11.76 -4.93
CA VAL A 25 9.84 12.19 -6.07
C VAL A 25 10.55 12.00 -7.41
N PHE A 26 11.87 11.74 -7.40
CA PHE A 26 12.70 11.65 -8.60
C PHE A 26 12.78 10.24 -9.21
N ALA A 27 12.05 9.26 -8.67
CA ALA A 27 11.96 7.96 -9.30
C ALA A 27 11.19 8.05 -10.64
N PRO A 28 11.53 7.23 -11.65
CA PRO A 28 10.82 7.23 -12.92
C PRO A 28 9.34 6.90 -12.76
N LEU A 29 8.53 7.33 -13.74
CA LEU A 29 7.16 6.83 -13.86
C LEU A 29 7.18 5.30 -13.91
N ASN A 30 6.26 4.69 -13.17
CA ASN A 30 6.12 3.25 -13.07
C ASN A 30 4.65 2.86 -12.98
N ASP A 31 4.40 1.56 -12.93
CA ASP A 31 3.05 0.99 -12.96
C ASP A 31 2.20 1.33 -11.74
N TYR A 32 2.80 1.44 -10.55
CA TYR A 32 2.12 1.94 -9.35
C TYR A 32 1.66 3.38 -9.58
N THR A 33 2.58 4.29 -9.92
CA THR A 33 2.25 5.71 -10.12
C THR A 33 1.21 5.89 -11.21
N ALA A 34 1.38 5.24 -12.37
CA ALA A 34 0.41 5.30 -13.46
C ALA A 34 -0.97 4.76 -13.05
N THR A 35 -1.01 3.69 -12.25
CA THR A 35 -2.28 3.11 -11.76
C THR A 35 -3.03 4.09 -10.86
N VAL A 36 -2.34 4.76 -9.94
CA VAL A 36 -2.99 5.79 -9.10
C VAL A 36 -3.50 6.94 -9.95
N ILE A 37 -2.68 7.46 -10.89
CA ILE A 37 -3.07 8.56 -11.79
C ILE A 37 -4.34 8.19 -12.58
N GLY A 38 -4.38 6.98 -13.14
CA GLY A 38 -5.54 6.48 -13.87
C GLY A 38 -6.77 6.28 -12.99
N MET A 39 -6.62 5.75 -11.78
CA MET A 39 -7.72 5.61 -10.81
C MET A 39 -8.34 6.97 -10.47
N VAL A 40 -7.51 7.98 -10.21
CA VAL A 40 -7.99 9.35 -9.94
C VAL A 40 -8.67 9.93 -11.18
N ARG A 41 -8.10 9.74 -12.37
CA ARG A 41 -8.69 10.23 -13.62
C ARG A 41 -10.09 9.67 -13.84
N ASP A 42 -10.24 8.35 -13.69
CA ASP A 42 -11.46 7.61 -14.06
C ASP A 42 -12.47 7.48 -12.91
N ASP A 43 -12.28 8.21 -11.79
CA ASP A 43 -13.13 8.15 -10.60
C ASP A 43 -13.33 6.72 -10.06
N VAL A 44 -12.30 5.88 -10.16
CA VAL A 44 -12.33 4.55 -9.55
C VAL A 44 -12.41 4.72 -8.03
N PRO A 45 -13.32 4.02 -7.33
CA PRO A 45 -13.37 4.04 -5.87
C PRO A 45 -11.98 3.76 -5.28
N PHE A 46 -11.41 4.75 -4.63
CA PHE A 46 -9.99 4.71 -4.28
C PHE A 46 -9.67 3.72 -3.15
N ASN A 47 -10.68 3.25 -2.40
CA ASN A 47 -10.54 2.11 -1.49
C ASN A 47 -10.21 0.79 -2.22
N GLU A 48 -10.38 0.70 -3.54
CA GLU A 48 -9.89 -0.42 -4.35
C GLU A 48 -8.38 -0.40 -4.58
N LEU A 49 -7.67 0.68 -4.21
CA LEU A 49 -6.23 0.86 -4.48
C LEU A 49 -5.38 -0.34 -4.02
N LEU A 50 -5.79 -1.01 -2.94
CA LEU A 50 -5.06 -2.12 -2.32
C LEU A 50 -5.65 -3.50 -2.63
N SER A 51 -6.73 -3.59 -3.40
CA SER A 51 -7.45 -4.86 -3.62
C SER A 51 -7.87 -5.11 -5.06
N GLY A 52 -7.91 -4.07 -5.89
CA GLY A 52 -8.36 -4.16 -7.28
C GLY A 52 -7.45 -5.04 -8.13
N ASP A 53 -8.05 -5.79 -9.05
CA ASP A 53 -7.34 -6.34 -10.21
C ASP A 53 -7.26 -5.24 -11.28
N ILE A 54 -6.38 -4.26 -11.03
CA ILE A 54 -6.35 -3.02 -11.80
C ILE A 54 -4.92 -2.62 -12.12
N LEU A 55 -4.73 -2.17 -13.35
CA LEU A 55 -3.48 -1.62 -13.86
C LEU A 55 -3.82 -0.52 -14.86
N TYR A 56 -3.08 0.58 -14.83
CA TYR A 56 -3.07 1.52 -15.94
C TYR A 56 -1.78 1.43 -16.71
N VAL A 57 -1.92 1.35 -18.03
CA VAL A 57 -0.83 1.27 -19.00
C VAL A 57 -1.03 2.34 -20.06
N GLY A 58 0.00 2.66 -20.82
CA GLY A 58 -0.09 3.49 -22.01
C GLY A 58 -1.02 2.89 -23.06
N ASP A 59 -1.77 3.73 -23.75
CA ASP A 59 -2.65 3.35 -24.85
C ASP A 59 -1.88 2.61 -25.95
N ALA A 60 -2.50 1.57 -26.53
CA ALA A 60 -1.86 0.71 -27.52
C ALA A 60 -1.48 1.48 -28.81
N GLY A 61 -2.22 2.54 -29.14
CA GLY A 61 -1.97 3.41 -30.29
C GLY A 61 -0.74 4.32 -30.14
N LEU A 62 -0.11 4.38 -28.96
CA LEU A 62 1.04 5.26 -28.71
C LEU A 62 2.36 4.69 -29.24
N GLY A 63 2.39 3.45 -29.72
CA GLY A 63 3.61 2.79 -30.19
C GLY A 63 4.67 2.64 -29.09
N LEU A 64 4.23 2.33 -27.86
CA LEU A 64 5.11 2.08 -26.72
C LEU A 64 5.55 0.61 -26.71
N PRO A 65 6.70 0.28 -26.09
CA PRO A 65 7.04 -1.12 -25.80
C PRO A 65 5.91 -1.81 -25.04
N ALA A 66 5.77 -3.13 -25.20
CA ALA A 66 4.78 -3.88 -24.44
C ALA A 66 5.01 -3.70 -22.92
N VAL A 67 3.92 -3.53 -22.17
CA VAL A 67 3.98 -3.57 -20.70
C VAL A 67 4.53 -4.92 -20.24
N SER A 68 5.35 -4.91 -19.19
CA SER A 68 6.03 -6.11 -18.70
C SER A 68 6.05 -6.17 -17.18
N ALA A 69 5.85 -7.36 -16.63
CA ALA A 69 6.04 -7.63 -15.19
C ALA A 69 7.52 -7.55 -14.76
N SER A 70 8.46 -7.62 -15.71
CA SER A 70 9.91 -7.64 -15.44
C SER A 70 10.66 -6.38 -15.85
N SER A 71 9.99 -5.41 -16.50
CA SER A 71 10.66 -4.20 -17.02
C SER A 71 9.81 -2.95 -16.82
N ASN A 72 10.47 -1.82 -16.51
CA ASN A 72 9.82 -0.51 -16.43
C ASN A 72 9.76 0.25 -17.77
N THR A 73 10.36 -0.28 -18.83
CA THR A 73 10.62 0.48 -20.06
C THR A 73 9.35 1.09 -20.67
N HIS A 74 8.20 0.41 -20.54
CA HIS A 74 6.91 0.94 -20.98
C HIS A 74 6.59 2.30 -20.33
N TYR A 75 6.77 2.42 -19.02
CA TYR A 75 6.45 3.62 -18.24
C TYR A 75 7.53 4.70 -18.37
N GLU A 76 8.79 4.32 -18.48
CA GLU A 76 9.88 5.25 -18.80
C GLU A 76 9.70 5.88 -20.19
N GLN A 77 9.19 5.13 -21.16
CA GLN A 77 8.88 5.63 -22.50
C GLN A 77 7.63 6.52 -22.51
N LEU A 78 6.63 6.24 -21.68
CA LEU A 78 5.49 7.16 -21.46
C LEU A 78 5.99 8.53 -21.00
N GLU A 79 6.87 8.53 -20.00
CA GLU A 79 7.41 9.74 -19.40
C GLU A 79 8.37 10.49 -20.33
N SER A 80 9.39 9.82 -20.87
CA SER A 80 10.43 10.46 -21.69
C SER A 80 9.89 11.02 -23.02
N ARG A 81 8.80 10.45 -23.55
CA ARG A 81 8.12 10.98 -24.74
C ARG A 81 7.11 12.08 -24.44
N GLY A 82 6.93 12.45 -23.17
CA GLY A 82 5.99 13.50 -22.75
C GLY A 82 4.53 13.15 -23.06
N ILE A 83 4.16 11.86 -23.00
CA ILE A 83 2.78 11.45 -23.23
C ILE A 83 1.88 12.06 -22.15
N ASP A 84 0.78 12.69 -22.58
CA ASP A 84 -0.23 13.22 -21.66
C ASP A 84 -0.88 12.07 -20.86
N LEU A 85 -0.62 12.02 -19.55
CA LEU A 85 -1.16 10.96 -18.68
C LEU A 85 -2.67 11.07 -18.46
N ARG A 86 -3.30 12.20 -18.79
CA ARG A 86 -4.76 12.33 -18.78
C ARG A 86 -5.38 11.51 -19.92
N THR A 87 -4.82 11.56 -21.11
CA THR A 87 -5.43 10.93 -22.30
C THR A 87 -4.75 9.63 -22.72
N GLY A 88 -3.45 9.49 -22.42
CA GLY A 88 -2.61 8.38 -22.87
C GLY A 88 -2.65 7.14 -21.99
N LEU A 89 -3.36 7.14 -20.86
CA LEU A 89 -3.51 5.94 -20.00
C LEU A 89 -4.80 5.17 -20.33
N GLN A 90 -4.72 3.85 -20.28
CA GLN A 90 -5.85 2.94 -20.44
C GLN A 90 -5.88 1.91 -19.31
N ARG A 91 -7.07 1.62 -18.79
CA ARG A 91 -7.28 0.60 -17.78
C ARG A 91 -7.10 -0.80 -18.38
N ARG A 92 -6.45 -1.68 -17.62
CA ARG A 92 -6.30 -3.12 -17.86
C ARG A 92 -6.44 -3.87 -16.53
N THR A 93 -6.53 -5.19 -16.62
CA THR A 93 -6.44 -6.08 -15.44
C THR A 93 -4.98 -6.46 -15.22
N GLN A 94 -4.53 -6.33 -13.97
CA GLN A 94 -3.18 -6.65 -13.56
C GLN A 94 -2.89 -8.16 -13.73
N SER A 95 -3.88 -9.01 -13.44
CA SER A 95 -3.79 -10.46 -13.58
C SER A 95 -3.45 -10.89 -15.01
N SER A 96 -4.14 -10.31 -15.99
CA SER A 96 -3.91 -10.58 -17.42
C SER A 96 -2.54 -10.08 -17.89
N VAL A 97 -2.17 -8.87 -17.46
CA VAL A 97 -0.92 -8.24 -17.91
C VAL A 97 0.32 -8.89 -17.27
N TYR A 98 0.26 -9.27 -16.00
CA TYR A 98 1.40 -9.83 -15.26
C TYR A 98 1.37 -11.36 -15.15
N GLY A 99 0.32 -12.02 -15.64
CA GLY A 99 0.23 -13.47 -15.63
C GLY A 99 0.12 -14.07 -14.23
N ILE A 100 -0.49 -13.36 -13.29
CA ILE A 100 -0.80 -13.86 -11.93
C ILE A 100 -2.31 -14.09 -11.78
N PRO A 101 -2.76 -15.06 -10.96
CA PRO A 101 -4.19 -15.28 -10.75
C PRO A 101 -4.91 -14.01 -10.29
N ALA A 102 -6.14 -13.79 -10.74
CA ALA A 102 -6.94 -12.62 -10.32
C ALA A 102 -7.07 -12.52 -8.78
N ALA A 103 -7.20 -13.64 -8.09
CA ALA A 103 -7.23 -13.68 -6.62
C ALA A 103 -5.91 -13.26 -5.95
N ALA A 104 -4.78 -13.34 -6.66
CA ALA A 104 -3.46 -12.97 -6.19
C ALA A 104 -3.09 -11.49 -6.45
N THR A 105 -3.95 -10.73 -7.14
CA THR A 105 -3.76 -9.29 -7.30
C THR A 105 -4.17 -8.54 -6.03
N ALA A 106 -3.57 -7.41 -5.72
CA ALA A 106 -3.91 -6.57 -4.57
C ALA A 106 -3.62 -5.10 -4.90
N GLY A 107 -4.20 -4.64 -6.01
CA GLY A 107 -4.01 -3.32 -6.56
C GLY A 107 -2.53 -2.96 -6.69
N VAL A 108 -2.15 -1.83 -6.10
CA VAL A 108 -0.76 -1.35 -6.19
C VAL A 108 0.24 -2.15 -5.38
N MET A 109 -0.17 -2.95 -4.38
CA MET A 109 0.76 -3.79 -3.61
C MET A 109 1.42 -4.87 -4.50
N THR A 110 0.71 -5.34 -5.52
CA THR A 110 1.20 -6.36 -6.46
C THR A 110 1.62 -5.77 -7.82
N SER A 111 1.79 -4.46 -7.87
CA SER A 111 2.50 -3.79 -8.97
C SER A 111 3.97 -4.25 -9.01
N ARG A 112 4.60 -4.19 -10.18
CA ARG A 112 6.03 -4.44 -10.35
C ARG A 112 6.84 -3.51 -9.45
N ALA A 113 6.55 -2.21 -9.45
CA ALA A 113 7.30 -1.24 -8.65
C ALA A 113 7.22 -1.53 -7.15
N ALA A 114 6.02 -1.82 -6.63
CA ALA A 114 5.87 -2.21 -5.22
C ALA A 114 6.55 -3.54 -4.92
N ALA A 115 6.44 -4.53 -5.81
CA ALA A 115 7.06 -5.83 -5.60
C ALA A 115 8.59 -5.74 -5.56
N GLN A 116 9.20 -5.03 -6.52
CA GLN A 116 10.64 -4.78 -6.55
C GLN A 116 11.10 -4.06 -5.29
N SER A 117 10.35 -3.03 -4.85
CA SER A 117 10.72 -2.26 -3.67
C SER A 117 10.49 -3.03 -2.37
N PHE A 118 9.41 -3.78 -2.23
CA PHE A 118 8.92 -4.19 -0.90
C PHE A 118 8.77 -5.71 -0.70
N PHE A 119 8.81 -6.53 -1.77
CA PHE A 119 8.85 -7.99 -1.69
C PHE A 119 10.24 -8.63 -1.87
N ILE A 120 11.24 -7.86 -2.32
CA ILE A 120 12.62 -8.33 -2.62
C ILE A 120 13.33 -9.09 -1.48
N ALA A 121 13.10 -8.73 -0.21
CA ALA A 121 13.86 -9.26 0.91
C ALA A 121 13.02 -9.52 2.16
N GLY A 122 13.57 -10.35 3.06
CA GLY A 122 12.95 -10.71 4.32
C GLY A 122 11.62 -11.44 4.17
N THR A 123 10.83 -11.46 5.23
CA THR A 123 9.56 -12.22 5.32
C THR A 123 8.33 -11.34 5.02
N ASN A 124 8.44 -10.44 4.03
CA ASN A 124 7.37 -9.53 3.55
C ASN A 124 6.86 -8.49 4.57
N ARG A 125 7.51 -8.31 5.71
CA ARG A 125 7.21 -7.21 6.65
C ARG A 125 7.47 -5.82 6.05
N ALA A 126 8.37 -5.71 5.07
CA ALA A 126 8.59 -4.46 4.35
C ALA A 126 7.35 -4.04 3.54
N MET A 127 6.73 -4.96 2.79
CA MET A 127 5.46 -4.67 2.10
C MET A 127 4.40 -4.19 3.08
N PHE A 128 4.22 -4.89 4.20
CA PHE A 128 3.27 -4.47 5.23
C PHE A 128 3.57 -3.05 5.74
N ARG A 129 4.81 -2.79 6.16
CA ARG A 129 5.25 -1.49 6.69
C ARG A 129 5.01 -0.37 5.69
N PHE A 130 5.45 -0.55 4.43
CA PHE A 130 5.32 0.50 3.43
C PHE A 130 3.86 0.70 2.99
N THR A 131 3.01 -0.33 3.02
CA THR A 131 1.56 -0.13 2.85
C THR A 131 0.98 0.70 3.99
N LEU A 132 1.33 0.43 5.25
CA LEU A 132 0.89 1.22 6.39
C LEU A 132 1.35 2.69 6.28
N LEU A 133 2.64 2.89 6.02
CA LEU A 133 3.24 4.21 5.86
C LEU A 133 2.60 4.99 4.71
N ASN A 134 2.52 4.36 3.54
CA ASN A 134 2.09 5.05 2.33
C ASN A 134 0.58 5.12 2.21
N GLN A 135 -0.22 4.28 2.86
CA GLN A 135 -1.66 4.23 2.58
C GLN A 135 -2.52 4.48 3.80
N MET A 136 -1.93 4.44 4.99
CA MET A 136 -2.59 4.75 6.25
C MET A 136 -1.88 5.87 7.03
N CYS A 137 -0.74 6.37 6.51
CA CYS A 137 0.03 7.46 7.12
C CYS A 137 0.39 7.14 8.57
N ARG A 138 0.74 5.87 8.82
CA ARG A 138 1.20 5.39 10.12
C ARG A 138 2.55 4.72 9.97
N GLU A 139 3.46 5.05 10.87
CA GLU A 139 4.66 4.25 11.07
C GLU A 139 4.34 3.07 12.00
N LEU A 140 5.15 2.00 11.93
CA LEU A 140 4.89 0.81 12.74
C LEU A 140 5.03 1.08 14.24
N ASP A 141 5.89 2.01 14.62
CA ASP A 141 6.10 2.42 16.00
C ASP A 141 4.87 3.10 16.61
N GLU A 142 4.15 3.91 15.83
CA GLU A 142 2.87 4.52 16.23
C GLU A 142 1.76 3.48 16.48
N THR A 143 1.93 2.26 15.97
CA THR A 143 0.98 1.15 16.12
C THR A 143 1.38 0.12 17.17
N GLN A 144 2.42 0.38 17.97
CA GLN A 144 2.92 -0.56 18.98
C GLN A 144 1.89 -0.84 20.09
N ASP A 145 1.42 -2.09 20.18
CA ASP A 145 0.50 -2.53 21.22
C ASP A 145 0.98 -3.84 21.88
N THR A 146 1.56 -3.72 23.08
CA THR A 146 2.06 -4.87 23.85
C THR A 146 0.94 -5.68 24.53
N SER A 147 -0.32 -5.23 24.48
CA SER A 147 -1.45 -5.96 25.03
C SER A 147 -1.96 -7.09 24.12
N ARG A 148 -1.44 -7.19 22.89
CA ARG A 148 -1.83 -8.22 21.91
C ARG A 148 -1.02 -9.52 22.12
N PRO A 149 -1.65 -10.71 21.97
CA PRO A 149 -0.94 -11.99 22.12
C PRO A 149 0.25 -12.14 21.15
N PRO A 150 1.41 -12.65 21.61
CA PRO A 150 2.62 -12.82 20.78
C PRO A 150 2.70 -14.20 20.08
N ASP A 151 1.63 -14.97 20.07
CA ASP A 151 1.54 -16.36 19.55
C ASP A 151 1.84 -16.49 18.05
N ARG A 152 1.62 -15.42 17.28
CA ARG A 152 1.90 -15.37 15.83
C ARG A 152 3.22 -14.70 15.46
N ILE A 153 4.04 -14.33 16.45
CA ILE A 153 5.38 -13.81 16.17
C ILE A 153 6.24 -14.94 15.65
N ARG A 154 6.81 -14.76 14.46
CA ARG A 154 7.51 -15.82 13.72
C ARG A 154 8.83 -16.23 14.36
N GLN A 155 9.37 -17.35 13.88
CA GLN A 155 10.65 -17.93 14.32
C GLN A 155 11.86 -17.02 14.08
N ASP A 156 11.77 -16.08 13.12
CA ASP A 156 12.85 -15.19 12.69
C ASP A 156 13.12 -13.99 13.61
N VAL A 157 12.45 -13.92 14.77
CA VAL A 157 12.60 -12.84 15.75
C VAL A 157 13.14 -13.43 17.05
N SER A 158 14.28 -12.93 17.53
CA SER A 158 14.86 -13.37 18.80
C SER A 158 13.95 -13.03 19.98
N ARG A 159 13.86 -13.95 20.96
CA ARG A 159 13.16 -13.72 22.23
C ARG A 159 14.06 -13.14 23.33
N SER A 160 15.35 -13.02 23.05
CA SER A 160 16.33 -12.30 23.88
C SER A 160 17.28 -11.50 22.98
N PRO A 161 16.79 -10.46 22.26
CA PRO A 161 17.65 -9.62 21.42
C PRO A 161 18.78 -9.03 22.26
N GLY A 162 20.04 -9.19 21.82
CA GLY A 162 21.20 -8.74 22.59
C GLY A 162 21.36 -9.40 23.97
N GLY A 163 20.70 -10.53 24.22
CA GLY A 163 20.70 -11.21 25.51
C GLY A 163 19.64 -10.72 26.50
N ASP A 164 18.82 -9.73 26.15
CA ASP A 164 17.80 -9.15 27.04
C ASP A 164 16.37 -9.44 26.55
N ALA A 165 15.67 -10.33 27.25
CA ALA A 165 14.29 -10.69 26.94
C ALA A 165 13.30 -9.53 27.15
N ARG A 166 13.65 -8.53 27.97
CA ARG A 166 12.79 -7.35 28.19
C ARG A 166 12.63 -6.53 26.92
N LEU A 167 13.65 -6.52 26.05
CA LEU A 167 13.55 -5.84 24.75
C LEU A 167 12.50 -6.49 23.86
N PHE A 168 12.43 -7.82 23.87
CA PHE A 168 11.38 -8.53 23.15
C PHE A 168 10.00 -8.19 23.73
N LEU A 169 9.82 -8.34 25.04
CA LEU A 169 8.54 -8.16 25.72
C LEU A 169 7.99 -6.73 25.62
N ASN A 170 8.85 -5.73 25.71
CA ASN A 170 8.43 -4.33 25.78
C ASN A 170 8.40 -3.63 24.42
N ASN A 171 9.22 -4.06 23.45
CA ASN A 171 9.34 -3.37 22.16
C ASN A 171 8.91 -4.26 20.98
N CYS A 172 9.50 -5.45 20.84
CA CYS A 172 9.24 -6.30 19.68
C CYS A 172 7.79 -6.78 19.65
N VAL A 173 7.26 -7.21 20.80
CA VAL A 173 5.84 -7.63 20.94
C VAL A 173 4.90 -6.53 20.48
N GLY A 174 5.21 -5.26 20.79
CA GLY A 174 4.38 -4.12 20.42
C GLY A 174 4.10 -4.04 18.93
N CYS A 175 5.12 -4.18 18.09
CA CYS A 175 4.94 -4.20 16.63
C CYS A 175 4.45 -5.56 16.12
N HIS A 176 5.10 -6.64 16.53
CA HIS A 176 4.95 -7.94 15.88
C HIS A 176 3.61 -8.63 16.20
N SER A 177 3.05 -8.44 17.40
CA SER A 177 1.77 -9.07 17.76
C SER A 177 0.59 -8.57 16.91
N GLY A 178 0.69 -7.40 16.29
CA GLY A 178 -0.27 -6.89 15.32
C GLY A 178 0.14 -7.13 13.87
N MET A 179 1.39 -6.85 13.53
CA MET A 179 1.90 -6.94 12.16
C MET A 179 2.01 -8.38 11.65
N ASP A 180 2.59 -9.30 12.40
CA ASP A 180 2.92 -10.65 11.89
C ASP A 180 1.67 -11.46 11.47
N PRO A 181 0.56 -11.45 12.23
CA PRO A 181 -0.70 -12.05 11.80
C PRO A 181 -1.22 -11.51 10.47
N MET A 182 -1.07 -10.21 10.21
CA MET A 182 -1.56 -9.59 8.98
C MET A 182 -0.59 -9.74 7.81
N ALA A 183 0.71 -9.57 8.06
CA ALA A 183 1.76 -9.78 7.06
C ALA A 183 1.83 -11.23 6.56
N GLN A 184 1.15 -12.17 7.21
CA GLN A 184 0.94 -13.52 6.71
C GLN A 184 0.16 -13.54 5.39
N ALA A 185 -0.69 -12.55 5.10
CA ALA A 185 -1.38 -12.38 3.82
C ALA A 185 -0.44 -12.39 2.60
N PHE A 186 0.86 -12.11 2.82
CA PHE A 186 1.89 -12.09 1.80
C PHE A 186 2.70 -13.40 1.71
N ALA A 187 2.31 -14.47 2.42
CA ALA A 187 3.11 -15.70 2.55
C ALA A 187 3.45 -16.36 1.21
N TYR A 188 2.59 -16.21 0.20
CA TYR A 188 2.77 -16.81 -1.13
C TYR A 188 3.50 -15.90 -2.14
N TYR A 189 3.96 -14.71 -1.71
CA TYR A 189 4.54 -13.69 -2.59
C TYR A 189 6.04 -13.52 -2.37
N THR A 190 6.79 -13.50 -3.46
CA THR A 190 8.19 -13.04 -3.45
C THR A 190 8.52 -12.26 -4.70
N PHE A 191 9.59 -11.46 -4.65
CA PHE A 191 10.15 -10.90 -5.87
C PHE A 191 11.38 -11.71 -6.25
N ASP A 192 11.43 -12.17 -7.48
CA ASP A 192 12.59 -12.85 -8.06
C ASP A 192 13.47 -11.79 -8.71
N ASP A 193 14.60 -11.46 -8.08
CA ASP A 193 15.54 -10.45 -8.57
C ASP A 193 16.21 -10.85 -9.89
N THR A 194 16.35 -12.15 -10.13
CA THR A 194 16.93 -12.67 -11.38
C THR A 194 15.97 -12.48 -12.54
N GLN A 195 14.66 -12.71 -12.31
CA GLN A 195 13.62 -12.52 -13.32
C GLN A 195 13.05 -11.10 -13.34
N GLY A 196 13.38 -10.27 -12.34
CA GLY A 196 12.91 -8.90 -12.19
C GLY A 196 11.41 -8.74 -11.95
N ARG A 197 10.72 -9.77 -11.43
CA ARG A 197 9.24 -9.79 -11.32
C ARG A 197 8.72 -10.37 -10.00
N LEU A 198 7.47 -10.02 -9.68
CA LEU A 198 6.70 -10.70 -8.64
C LEU A 198 6.45 -12.16 -9.03
N VAL A 199 6.64 -13.05 -8.07
CA VAL A 199 6.30 -14.47 -8.12
C VAL A 199 5.26 -14.75 -7.06
N PHE A 200 4.18 -15.42 -7.46
CA PHE A 200 3.12 -15.90 -6.60
C PHE A 200 3.01 -17.42 -6.73
N THR A 201 2.98 -18.13 -5.60
CA THR A 201 2.88 -19.60 -5.58
C THR A 201 1.70 -20.02 -4.72
N ALA A 202 0.55 -20.25 -5.36
CA ALA A 202 -0.69 -20.61 -4.67
C ALA A 202 -0.49 -21.84 -3.77
N GLY A 203 -0.88 -21.72 -2.50
CA GLY A 203 -0.80 -22.82 -1.53
C GLY A 203 0.60 -23.15 -1.04
N SER A 204 1.62 -22.37 -1.40
CA SER A 204 3.01 -22.62 -1.00
C SER A 204 3.65 -21.38 -0.40
N VAL A 205 3.95 -21.46 0.90
CA VAL A 205 4.67 -20.41 1.62
C VAL A 205 6.07 -20.26 1.04
N GLN A 206 6.44 -19.03 0.73
CA GLN A 206 7.72 -18.72 0.10
C GLN A 206 8.90 -19.10 1.01
N PRO A 207 9.98 -19.72 0.49
CA PRO A 207 11.10 -20.20 1.29
C PRO A 207 11.73 -19.14 2.21
N LYS A 208 11.61 -17.86 1.85
CA LYS A 208 12.09 -16.76 2.69
C LYS A 208 11.47 -16.70 4.08
N TYR A 209 10.29 -17.28 4.31
CA TYR A 209 9.67 -17.36 5.64
C TYR A 209 10.40 -18.30 6.61
N SER A 210 11.32 -19.14 6.14
CA SER A 210 12.11 -20.06 6.97
C SER A 210 13.62 -19.78 7.00
N ILE A 211 14.10 -18.67 6.40
CA ILE A 211 15.54 -18.36 6.31
C ILE A 211 16.23 -18.20 7.67
N ASN A 212 15.46 -17.84 8.71
CA ASN A 212 15.94 -17.64 10.08
C ASN A 212 15.13 -18.51 11.07
N ALA A 213 14.67 -19.69 10.65
CA ALA A 213 13.84 -20.57 11.49
C ALA A 213 14.54 -21.01 12.79
N ASP A 214 15.87 -21.01 12.80
CA ASP A 214 16.67 -21.38 13.99
C ASP A 214 16.82 -20.24 15.01
N THR A 215 16.40 -19.00 14.70
CA THR A 215 16.50 -17.87 15.64
C THR A 215 15.66 -18.10 16.90
N PHE A 216 14.44 -18.63 16.76
CA PHE A 216 13.62 -19.11 17.86
C PHE A 216 12.71 -20.23 17.36
N LYS A 217 13.15 -21.49 17.51
CA LYS A 217 12.48 -22.67 16.94
C LYS A 217 11.01 -22.82 17.36
N GLN A 218 10.66 -22.40 18.57
CA GLN A 218 9.31 -22.44 19.10
C GLN A 218 8.44 -21.26 18.63
N GLY A 219 8.96 -20.37 17.79
CA GLY A 219 8.19 -19.28 17.18
C GLY A 219 7.18 -19.80 16.16
N PHE A 220 6.29 -18.91 15.73
CA PHE A 220 5.24 -19.27 14.78
C PHE A 220 5.81 -19.67 13.42
N VAL A 221 5.46 -20.87 12.95
CA VAL A 221 5.70 -21.33 11.57
C VAL A 221 4.50 -20.89 10.75
N THR A 222 4.72 -20.10 9.70
CA THR A 222 3.64 -19.66 8.79
C THR A 222 3.18 -20.82 7.91
N PRO A 223 1.92 -21.31 8.04
CA PRO A 223 1.46 -22.47 7.30
C PRO A 223 0.80 -22.11 5.96
N ASP A 224 0.23 -20.92 5.85
CA ASP A 224 -0.60 -20.45 4.73
C ASP A 224 -0.62 -18.92 4.65
N ASP A 225 -1.51 -18.35 3.84
CA ASP A 225 -1.74 -16.91 3.69
C ASP A 225 -2.95 -16.37 4.47
N SER A 226 -3.44 -17.10 5.48
CA SER A 226 -4.51 -16.63 6.36
C SER A 226 -4.03 -15.49 7.24
N TRP A 227 -4.85 -14.46 7.43
CA TRP A 227 -4.51 -13.31 8.24
C TRP A 227 -5.66 -12.92 9.18
N GLU A 228 -5.30 -12.24 10.27
CA GLU A 228 -6.23 -11.70 11.27
C GLU A 228 -5.78 -10.28 11.66
N ASN A 229 -6.70 -9.33 11.65
CA ASN A 229 -6.47 -7.97 12.09
C ASN A 229 -6.73 -7.83 13.60
N ARG A 230 -5.67 -8.03 14.40
CA ARG A 230 -5.71 -7.86 15.85
C ARG A 230 -5.81 -6.41 16.31
N TRP A 231 -5.58 -5.45 15.40
CA TRP A 231 -5.75 -4.02 15.67
C TRP A 231 -7.20 -3.58 15.70
N ARG A 232 -8.16 -4.47 15.38
CA ARG A 232 -9.59 -4.21 15.63
C ARG A 232 -9.96 -4.04 17.11
N ARG A 233 -9.04 -4.35 18.02
CA ARG A 233 -9.19 -4.20 19.46
C ARG A 233 -7.98 -3.45 20.03
N GLY A 234 -8.13 -2.96 21.26
CA GLY A 234 -7.08 -2.18 21.92
C GLY A 234 -6.97 -0.78 21.32
N GLN A 235 -5.84 -0.11 21.55
CA GLN A 235 -5.64 1.27 21.13
C GLN A 235 -5.71 1.46 19.61
N ASN A 236 -5.32 0.46 18.83
CA ASN A 236 -5.31 0.54 17.37
C ASN A 236 -6.72 0.36 16.76
N ALA A 237 -7.75 0.14 17.58
CA ALA A 237 -9.15 0.18 17.10
C ALA A 237 -9.52 1.59 16.60
N LEU A 238 -8.82 2.63 17.08
CA LEU A 238 -8.94 4.02 16.63
C LEU A 238 -8.49 4.25 15.17
N LEU A 239 -7.88 3.25 14.51
CA LEU A 239 -7.65 3.28 13.07
C LEU A 239 -8.95 3.14 12.26
N GLY A 240 -10.07 2.86 12.94
CA GLY A 240 -11.43 2.92 12.38
C GLY A 240 -11.70 1.82 11.37
N TRP A 241 -11.63 0.57 11.83
CA TRP A 241 -11.86 -0.60 10.99
C TRP A 241 -13.34 -0.77 10.64
N ASP A 242 -13.63 -1.06 9.37
CA ASP A 242 -14.99 -1.28 8.90
C ASP A 242 -15.63 -2.49 9.59
N GLN A 243 -16.73 -2.27 10.30
CA GLN A 243 -17.45 -3.29 11.06
C GLN A 243 -18.21 -4.29 10.16
N ALA A 244 -18.42 -3.95 8.88
CA ALA A 244 -19.00 -4.87 7.90
C ALA A 244 -17.99 -5.91 7.39
N LEU A 245 -16.68 -5.66 7.56
CA LEU A 245 -15.63 -6.60 7.19
C LEU A 245 -15.27 -7.56 8.33
N PRO A 246 -14.87 -8.80 8.02
CA PRO A 246 -14.65 -9.85 9.01
C PRO A 246 -13.41 -9.64 9.89
N GLY A 247 -12.50 -8.73 9.52
CA GLY A 247 -11.22 -8.55 10.22
C GLY A 247 -10.26 -9.71 10.13
N SER A 248 -10.48 -10.60 9.17
CA SER A 248 -9.64 -11.75 8.85
C SER A 248 -9.88 -12.17 7.41
N GLY A 249 -8.98 -12.98 6.83
CA GLY A 249 -9.15 -13.45 5.46
C GLY A 249 -7.94 -14.21 4.95
N ASN A 250 -7.85 -14.34 3.63
CA ASN A 250 -6.73 -14.99 2.93
C ASN A 250 -6.15 -14.07 1.87
N GLY A 251 -4.82 -13.98 1.86
CA GLY A 251 -4.07 -13.32 0.81
C GLY A 251 -4.12 -11.79 0.83
N ALA A 252 -3.20 -11.19 0.09
CA ALA A 252 -2.99 -9.74 0.01
C ALA A 252 -4.25 -8.96 -0.43
N LYS A 253 -5.08 -9.54 -1.31
CA LYS A 253 -6.31 -8.89 -1.81
C LYS A 253 -7.28 -8.54 -0.68
N SER A 254 -7.61 -9.52 0.15
CA SER A 254 -8.58 -9.33 1.24
C SER A 254 -8.01 -8.46 2.36
N LEU A 255 -6.70 -8.56 2.64
CA LEU A 255 -6.03 -7.62 3.54
C LEU A 255 -6.09 -6.18 2.99
N GLY A 256 -5.94 -6.00 1.68
CA GLY A 256 -6.10 -4.71 1.04
C GLY A 256 -7.52 -4.14 1.16
N GLN A 257 -8.56 -4.99 1.16
CA GLN A 257 -9.94 -4.57 1.42
C GLN A 257 -10.11 -4.10 2.87
N GLU A 258 -9.53 -4.80 3.83
CA GLU A 258 -9.51 -4.40 5.24
C GLU A 258 -8.89 -3.01 5.43
N PHE A 259 -7.74 -2.76 4.79
CA PHE A 259 -7.03 -1.49 4.89
C PHE A 259 -7.74 -0.37 4.15
N GLY A 260 -8.15 -0.61 2.89
CA GLY A 260 -8.79 0.40 2.04
C GLY A 260 -10.11 0.94 2.59
N ASN A 261 -10.80 0.21 3.46
CA ASN A 261 -12.07 0.63 4.05
C ASN A 261 -11.93 1.27 5.46
N SER A 262 -10.71 1.38 5.99
CA SER A 262 -10.46 1.98 7.30
C SER A 262 -10.53 3.52 7.29
N ASP A 263 -10.85 4.10 8.44
CA ASP A 263 -10.81 5.56 8.66
C ASP A 263 -9.39 6.10 8.47
N ALA A 264 -8.38 5.35 8.92
CA ALA A 264 -6.97 5.70 8.76
C ALA A 264 -6.56 5.78 7.28
N PHE A 265 -7.05 4.87 6.43
CA PHE A 265 -6.82 4.97 4.98
C PHE A 265 -7.43 6.25 4.41
N ALA A 266 -8.71 6.50 4.67
CA ALA A 266 -9.39 7.69 4.18
C ALA A 266 -8.70 8.99 4.65
N SER A 267 -8.36 9.07 5.93
CA SER A 267 -7.67 10.22 6.53
C SER A 267 -6.30 10.45 5.91
N CYS A 268 -5.54 9.37 5.65
CA CYS A 268 -4.22 9.47 5.01
C CYS A 268 -4.31 10.04 3.60
N GLN A 269 -5.27 9.57 2.79
CA GLN A 269 -5.43 10.09 1.43
C GLN A 269 -5.81 11.58 1.44
N VAL A 270 -6.69 11.99 2.35
CA VAL A 270 -7.08 13.39 2.52
C VAL A 270 -5.92 14.25 2.98
N GLU A 271 -5.17 13.84 3.99
CA GLU A 271 -4.02 14.61 4.50
C GLU A 271 -2.95 14.82 3.43
N LYS A 272 -2.73 13.80 2.59
CA LYS A 272 -1.83 13.89 1.45
C LYS A 272 -2.29 14.89 0.39
N VAL A 273 -3.58 14.87 0.06
CA VAL A 273 -4.18 15.84 -0.87
C VAL A 273 -4.13 17.24 -0.28
N PHE A 274 -4.48 17.41 1.01
CA PHE A 274 -4.38 18.67 1.73
C PHE A 274 -2.98 19.26 1.63
N ARG A 275 -1.94 18.49 1.98
CA ARG A 275 -0.54 18.96 1.88
C ARG A 275 -0.14 19.35 0.46
N THR A 276 -0.66 18.63 -0.54
CA THR A 276 -0.37 18.88 -1.95
C THR A 276 -1.03 20.15 -2.46
N VAL A 277 -2.26 20.42 -2.03
CA VAL A 277 -3.07 21.55 -2.51
C VAL A 277 -2.79 22.81 -1.71
N CYS A 278 -2.69 22.70 -0.39
CA CYS A 278 -2.50 23.80 0.54
C CYS A 278 -1.02 24.14 0.77
N LEU A 279 -0.10 23.31 0.25
CA LEU A 279 1.35 23.47 0.36
C LEU A 279 1.88 23.57 1.81
N ARG A 280 1.13 23.00 2.77
CA ARG A 280 1.48 22.95 4.19
C ARG A 280 0.83 21.76 4.89
N SER A 281 1.36 21.40 6.06
CA SER A 281 0.70 20.45 6.96
C SER A 281 -0.51 21.09 7.66
N PRO A 282 -1.48 20.30 8.15
CA PRO A 282 -2.51 20.79 9.06
C PRO A 282 -1.86 21.26 10.37
N THR A 283 -2.08 22.50 10.75
CA THR A 283 -1.38 23.14 11.89
C THR A 283 -2.29 23.35 13.09
N ASP A 284 -3.56 23.70 12.87
CA ASP A 284 -4.48 24.08 13.95
C ASP A 284 -5.71 23.17 14.06
N THR A 285 -6.67 23.55 14.91
CA THR A 285 -7.91 22.82 15.13
C THR A 285 -8.86 22.90 13.95
N LEU A 286 -8.84 24.01 13.18
CA LEU A 286 -9.69 24.18 12.00
C LEU A 286 -9.22 23.24 10.89
N ASP A 287 -7.92 23.17 10.62
CA ASP A 287 -7.35 22.25 9.64
C ASP A 287 -7.67 20.78 9.96
N ARG A 288 -7.52 20.40 11.23
CA ARG A 288 -7.80 19.03 11.67
C ARG A 288 -9.29 18.69 11.55
N SER A 289 -10.15 19.64 11.92
CA SER A 289 -11.61 19.49 11.74
C SER A 289 -11.97 19.35 10.26
N GLU A 290 -11.31 20.12 9.40
CA GLU A 290 -11.53 20.06 7.96
C GLU A 290 -11.07 18.72 7.37
N ILE A 291 -9.91 18.19 7.76
CA ILE A 291 -9.45 16.87 7.32
C ILE A 291 -10.46 15.78 7.71
N VAL A 292 -11.04 15.84 8.91
CA VAL A 292 -12.07 14.89 9.36
C VAL A 292 -13.34 15.02 8.51
N SER A 293 -13.76 16.25 8.21
CA SER A 293 -14.90 16.54 7.32
C SER A 293 -14.68 15.98 5.91
N MET A 294 -13.53 16.30 5.29
CA MET A 294 -13.14 15.80 3.97
C MET A 294 -13.01 14.27 3.94
N ALA A 295 -12.47 13.64 4.99
CA ALA A 295 -12.37 12.17 5.07
C ALA A 295 -13.75 11.51 5.14
N SER A 296 -14.69 12.14 5.84
CA SER A 296 -16.09 11.70 5.90
C SER A 296 -16.78 11.84 4.54
N SER A 297 -16.62 12.99 3.89
CA SER A 297 -17.11 13.25 2.52
C SER A 297 -16.51 12.30 1.49
N PHE A 298 -15.20 12.04 1.58
CA PHE A 298 -14.48 11.12 0.71
C PHE A 298 -15.08 9.71 0.76
N ARG A 299 -15.37 9.19 1.96
CA ARG A 299 -16.01 7.89 2.12
C ARG A 299 -17.45 7.90 1.63
N ALA A 300 -18.24 8.92 2.02
CA ALA A 300 -19.64 9.03 1.66
C ALA A 300 -19.87 9.20 0.14
N SER A 301 -18.92 9.81 -0.57
CA SER A 301 -18.97 10.01 -2.02
C SER A 301 -18.51 8.80 -2.85
N GLY A 302 -18.16 7.68 -2.20
CA GLY A 302 -17.67 6.47 -2.85
C GLY A 302 -16.17 6.50 -3.14
N PHE A 303 -15.37 7.14 -2.28
CA PHE A 303 -13.91 7.23 -2.38
C PHE A 303 -13.42 7.89 -3.67
N ARG A 304 -14.05 8.99 -4.10
CA ARG A 304 -13.60 9.76 -5.29
C ARG A 304 -12.51 10.76 -4.93
N LEU A 305 -11.25 10.45 -5.20
CA LEU A 305 -10.13 11.30 -4.78
C LEU A 305 -10.13 12.68 -5.45
N LYS A 306 -10.68 12.81 -6.67
CA LYS A 306 -10.88 14.11 -7.32
C LYS A 306 -11.74 15.06 -6.47
N GLN A 307 -12.77 14.54 -5.78
CA GLN A 307 -13.58 15.36 -4.87
C GLN A 307 -12.72 15.96 -3.76
N VAL A 308 -11.83 15.17 -3.17
CA VAL A 308 -10.92 15.64 -2.11
C VAL A 308 -10.00 16.77 -2.60
N PHE A 309 -9.51 16.69 -3.85
CA PHE A 309 -8.73 17.78 -4.44
C PHE A 309 -9.57 19.06 -4.60
N ALA A 310 -10.84 18.93 -4.97
CA ALA A 310 -11.75 20.06 -5.09
C ALA A 310 -12.07 20.69 -3.72
N ASP A 311 -12.37 19.85 -2.72
CA ASP A 311 -12.65 20.28 -1.35
C ASP A 311 -11.43 21.01 -0.75
N ALA A 312 -10.24 20.41 -0.87
CA ALA A 312 -9.00 21.01 -0.35
C ALA A 312 -8.68 22.34 -1.04
N ALA A 313 -8.92 22.46 -2.35
CA ALA A 313 -8.73 23.71 -3.06
C ALA A 313 -9.73 24.78 -2.58
N ALA A 314 -10.99 24.42 -2.38
CA ALA A 314 -12.01 25.33 -1.85
C ALA A 314 -11.64 25.85 -0.45
N TYR A 315 -11.17 24.98 0.43
CA TYR A 315 -10.73 25.35 1.78
C TYR A 315 -9.49 26.26 1.76
N CYS A 316 -8.47 25.89 0.99
CA CYS A 316 -7.17 26.57 1.02
C CYS A 316 -7.09 27.84 0.17
N MET A 317 -8.06 28.10 -0.72
CA MET A 317 -8.21 29.42 -1.33
C MET A 317 -8.69 30.49 -0.34
N GLY A 318 -9.33 30.09 0.78
CA GLY A 318 -9.90 30.99 1.78
C GLY A 318 -8.94 31.40 2.90
N GLN A 319 -7.67 31.00 2.83
CA GLN A 319 -6.63 31.25 3.83
C GLN A 319 -5.43 31.97 3.21
#